data_AF-A0A7X7XUR5-F1
#
_entry.id   AF-A0A7X7XUR5-F1
#
_cell.length_a   1.000
_cell.length_b   1.000
_cell.length_c   1.000
_cell.angle_alpha   90.00
_cell.angle_beta   90.00
_cell.angle_gamma   90.00
#
_symmetry.space_group_name_H-M   'P 1'
#
loop_
_entity.id
_entity.type
_entity.pdbx_description
1 polymer ?
#
loop_
_entity_poly.entity_id
_entity_poly.type
_entity_poly.pdbx_seq_one_letter_code
_entity_poly.pdbx_strand_id
1 'polypeptide(L)' 'NGKPCWSSNCWEGKVTIEISNTTPLPVKVYANEGIAQILFLESDEECEVSYKDKKGKYDKQDGIVLPLIDK' A
#
# COMPACT_ATOMS: atom_id res chain seq x y z
N ASN A 1 -5.55 -13.19 -15.15
CA ASN A 1 -4.49 -12.82 -16.12
C ASN A 1 -3.25 -13.72 -16.10
N GLY A 2 -3.25 -14.89 -15.45
CA GLY A 2 -2.10 -15.82 -15.51
C GLY A 2 -0.77 -15.26 -15.02
N LYS A 3 -0.78 -14.17 -14.23
CA LYS A 3 0.42 -13.60 -13.61
C LYS A 3 0.51 -14.14 -12.19
N PRO A 4 1.66 -14.68 -11.75
CA PRO A 4 1.86 -15.06 -10.36
C PRO A 4 1.81 -13.80 -9.49
N CYS A 5 0.71 -13.64 -8.77
CA CYS A 5 0.52 -12.58 -7.79
C CYS A 5 1.18 -13.05 -6.49
N TRP A 6 2.50 -12.85 -6.38
CA TRP A 6 3.26 -13.10 -5.14
C TRP A 6 2.79 -12.21 -3.97
N SER A 7 1.92 -11.24 -4.25
CA SER A 7 0.98 -10.68 -3.30
C SER A 7 -0.44 -11.05 -3.76
N SER A 8 -1.16 -11.83 -2.97
CA SER A 8 -2.53 -12.30 -3.25
C SER A 8 -3.53 -11.18 -3.64
N ASN A 9 -3.19 -9.92 -3.40
CA ASN A 9 -3.98 -8.75 -3.77
C ASN A 9 -3.76 -8.21 -5.21
N CYS A 10 -2.75 -8.64 -5.96
CA CYS A 10 -2.38 -8.13 -7.30
C CYS A 10 -2.33 -6.58 -7.42
N TRP A 11 -2.14 -5.87 -6.30
CA TRP A 11 -2.01 -4.41 -6.27
C TRP A 11 -0.63 -4.01 -6.82
N GLU A 12 -0.59 -3.01 -7.67
CA GLU A 12 0.63 -2.43 -8.21
C GLU A 12 0.68 -0.94 -7.83
N GLY A 13 1.78 -0.42 -7.27
CA GLY A 13 1.88 1.03 -6.97
C GLY A 13 2.93 1.41 -5.94
N LYS A 14 2.89 2.66 -5.50
CA LYS A 14 3.66 3.18 -4.35
C LYS A 14 2.79 3.21 -3.10
N VAL A 15 3.35 2.77 -1.96
CA VAL A 15 2.67 2.85 -0.66
C VAL A 15 2.66 4.30 -0.18
N THR A 16 1.48 4.80 0.20
CA THR A 16 1.34 6.09 0.89
C THR A 16 1.39 5.87 2.40
N ILE A 17 2.25 6.62 3.10
CA ILE A 17 2.42 6.53 4.56
C ILE A 17 1.96 7.83 5.19
N GLU A 18 1.06 7.74 6.16
CA GLU A 18 0.68 8.86 7.04
C GLU A 18 1.55 8.83 8.30
N ILE A 19 2.21 9.94 8.62
CA ILE A 19 3.10 10.07 9.77
C ILE A 19 2.48 11.06 10.75
N SER A 20 2.34 10.64 12.00
CA SER A 20 1.87 11.50 13.10
C SER A 20 2.90 11.53 14.22
N ASN A 21 3.24 12.74 14.70
CA ASN A 21 4.09 12.92 15.87
C ASN A 21 3.21 13.03 17.12
N THR A 22 3.27 12.02 17.99
CA THR A 22 2.49 11.95 19.23
C THR A 22 3.22 12.54 20.44
N THR A 23 4.39 13.14 20.24
CA THR A 23 5.21 13.76 21.29
C THR A 23 5.19 15.29 21.18
N PRO A 24 5.42 16.04 22.29
CA PRO A 24 5.53 17.49 22.23
C PRO A 24 6.86 17.99 21.62
N LEU A 25 7.80 17.09 21.34
CA LEU A 25 9.12 17.42 20.80
C LEU A 25 9.12 17.33 19.28
N PRO A 26 9.82 18.25 18.57
CA PRO A 26 9.97 18.15 17.12
C PRO A 26 10.69 16.87 16.68
N VAL A 27 10.20 16.25 15.60
CA VAL A 27 10.83 15.10 14.93
C VAL A 27 11.21 15.49 13.51
N LYS A 28 12.38 15.05 13.05
CA LYS A 28 12.82 15.19 11.66
C LYS A 28 12.77 13.82 10.99
N VAL A 29 12.27 13.77 9.77
CA VAL A 29 12.21 12.57 8.93
C VAL A 29 13.01 12.83 7.68
N TYR A 30 14.00 12.00 7.40
CA TYR A 30 14.86 12.15 6.23
C TYR A 30 14.58 11.05 5.21
N ALA A 31 14.76 11.39 3.93
CA ALA A 31 14.67 10.41 2.85
C ALA A 31 15.77 9.35 3.00
N ASN A 32 15.47 8.11 2.62
CA ASN A 32 16.39 6.97 2.58
C ASN A 32 16.91 6.43 3.93
N GLU A 33 16.37 6.86 5.07
CA GLU A 33 16.73 6.29 6.38
C GLU A 33 15.98 4.98 6.71
N GLY A 34 15.01 4.60 5.88
CA GLY A 34 14.07 3.51 6.17
C GLY A 34 13.04 3.93 7.22
N ILE A 35 11.76 3.63 6.98
CA ILE A 35 10.65 4.04 7.86
C ILE A 35 9.73 2.89 8.27
N ALA A 36 9.73 1.81 7.48
CA ALA A 36 8.91 0.63 7.72
C ALA A 36 9.50 -0.58 7.00
N GLN A 37 9.07 -1.77 7.40
CA GLN A 37 9.34 -3.03 6.72
C GLN A 37 8.02 -3.60 6.20
N ILE A 38 8.04 -4.12 4.98
CA ILE A 38 6.91 -4.87 4.42
C ILE A 38 7.16 -6.35 4.69
N LEU A 39 6.19 -7.01 5.31
CA LEU A 39 6.18 -8.45 5.48
C LEU A 39 5.18 -9.05 4.48
N PHE A 40 5.63 -10.06 3.74
CA PHE A 40 4.78 -10.81 2.82
C PHE A 40 4.34 -12.10 3.51
N LEU A 41 3.03 -12.32 3.54
CA LEU A 41 2.41 -13.52 4.06
C LEU A 41 1.74 -14.25 2.90
N GLU A 42 1.95 -15.57 2.84
CA GLU A 42 1.33 -16.44 1.85
C GLU A 42 -0.07 -16.88 2.29
N SER A 43 -0.94 -17.11 1.32
CA SER A 43 -2.26 -17.70 1.50
C SER A 43 -2.22 -19.12 0.96
N ASP A 44 -2.94 -20.03 1.63
CA ASP A 44 -3.08 -21.42 1.16
C ASP A 44 -3.98 -21.54 -0.08
N GLU A 45 -4.73 -20.47 -0.42
CA GLU A 45 -5.67 -20.41 -1.53
C GLU A 45 -5.52 -19.13 -2.36
N GLU A 46 -5.89 -19.20 -3.65
CA GLU A 46 -5.94 -18.04 -4.54
C GLU A 46 -7.08 -17.08 -4.15
N CYS A 47 -6.89 -15.78 -4.37
CA CYS A 47 -7.98 -14.82 -4.16
C CYS A 47 -9.08 -14.99 -5.22
N GLU A 48 -10.31 -15.20 -4.77
CA GLU A 48 -11.50 -15.22 -5.65
C GLU A 48 -11.67 -13.91 -6.44
N VAL A 49 -11.38 -12.77 -5.80
CA VAL A 49 -11.43 -11.43 -6.42
C VAL A 49 -10.26 -10.59 -5.89
N SER A 50 -9.29 -10.29 -6.74
CA SER A 50 -8.13 -9.46 -6.36
C SER A 50 -8.46 -7.97 -6.25
N TYR A 51 -7.56 -7.17 -5.67
CA TYR A 51 -7.72 -5.70 -5.61
C TYR A 51 -7.81 -5.08 -7.02
N LYS A 52 -7.05 -5.65 -7.95
CA LYS A 52 -7.07 -5.29 -9.37
C LYS A 52 -8.39 -5.63 -10.03
N ASP A 53 -8.97 -6.81 -9.74
CA ASP A 53 -10.28 -7.21 -10.27
C ASP A 53 -11.39 -6.30 -9.75
N LYS A 54 -11.29 -5.83 -8.51
CA LYS A 54 -12.19 -4.83 -7.92
C LYS A 54 -12.08 -3.43 -8.53
N LYS A 55 -11.12 -3.19 -9.43
CA LYS A 55 -10.75 -1.84 -9.91
C LYS A 55 -10.52 -0.90 -8.72
N GLY A 56 -9.73 -1.36 -7.76
CA GLY A 56 -9.51 -0.66 -6.51
C GLY A 56 -9.04 0.78 -6.72
N LYS A 57 -9.51 1.68 -5.85
CA LYS A 57 -9.31 3.14 -5.93
C LYS A 57 -7.84 3.57 -6.10
N TYR A 58 -6.91 2.77 -5.60
CA TYR A 58 -5.48 3.08 -5.54
C TYR A 58 -4.62 2.09 -6.34
N ASP A 59 -5.20 1.35 -7.29
CA ASP A 59 -4.41 0.51 -8.19
C ASP A 59 -3.59 1.38 -9.15
N LYS A 60 -2.32 1.02 -9.35
CA LYS A 60 -1.33 1.75 -10.14
C LYS A 60 -1.13 3.20 -9.69
N GLN A 61 -1.31 3.46 -8.40
CA GLN A 61 -1.06 4.77 -7.84
C GLN A 61 0.39 5.20 -8.08
N ASP A 62 0.55 6.38 -8.68
CA ASP A 62 1.83 7.08 -8.77
C ASP A 62 1.84 8.30 -7.85
N GLY A 63 2.88 8.41 -7.03
CA GLY A 63 3.03 9.50 -6.06
C GLY A 63 2.07 9.42 -4.88
N ILE A 64 1.86 10.57 -4.23
CA ILE A 64 1.02 10.72 -3.04
C ILE A 64 -0.40 11.09 -3.50
N VAL A 65 -1.38 10.23 -3.21
CA VAL A 65 -2.80 10.47 -3.53
C VAL A 65 -3.55 10.74 -2.24
N LEU A 66 -4.37 11.81 -2.25
CA LEU A 66 -5.25 12.15 -1.13
C LEU A 66 -6.40 11.14 -1.00
N PRO A 67 -7.01 11.00 0.19
CA PRO A 67 -8.11 10.07 0.41
C PRO A 67 -9.28 10.27 -0.56
N LEU A 68 -9.65 9.21 -1.27
CA LEU A 68 -10.82 9.15 -2.16
C LEU A 68 -12.06 8.69 -1.36
N ILE A 69 -12.72 9.65 -0.71
CA ILE A 69 -13.94 9.43 0.07
C ILE A 69 -15.15 9.65 -0.84
N ASP A 70 -16.04 8.66 -0.93
CA ASP A 70 -17.31 8.82 -1.66
C ASP A 70 -18.23 9.73 -0.84
N LYS A 71 -18.97 10.62 -1.51
CA LYS A 71 -19.90 11.55 -0.85
C LYS A 71 -21.15 10.85 -0.34
#